data_AF-A0A401TRL0-F1
#
_entry.id   AF-A0A401TRL0-F1
#
_cell.length_a   1.000
_cell.length_b   1.000
_cell.length_c   1.000
_cell.angle_alpha   90.00
_cell.angle_beta   90.00
_cell.angle_gamma   90.00
#
_symmetry.space_group_name_H-M   'P 1'
#
loop_
_entity.id
_entity.type
_entity.pdbx_description
1 polymer ?
#
loop_
_entity_poly.entity_id
_entity_poly.type
_entity_poly.pdbx_seq_one_letter_code
_entity_poly.pdbx_strand_id
1 'polypeptide(L)'
;MVEGPGSTLWIYGGLSLRKGILNSVYRFSLSDRRWSAEVRPDGRAPRARYFHAVATSGPALDTMYVAGGLTDSGVASDFWLLDLANAEWTEGEVHWLVWDQDGALIMTGAPPAPLGWARWSPPPLGW
;
A
#
# COMPACT_ATOMS: atom_id res chain seq x y z
N MET A 1 -1.48 -9.58 -3.62
CA MET A 1 -2.63 -9.98 -4.45
C MET A 1 -3.89 -9.57 -3.72
N VAL A 2 -4.86 -9.00 -4.42
CA VAL A 2 -6.18 -8.65 -3.87
C VAL A 2 -7.27 -9.01 -4.87
N GLU A 3 -8.49 -9.14 -4.39
CA GLU A 3 -9.68 -9.18 -5.24
C GLU A 3 -9.99 -7.78 -5.78
N GLY A 4 -10.44 -7.72 -7.03
CA GLY A 4 -10.92 -6.51 -7.68
C GLY A 4 -12.19 -6.79 -8.51
N PRO A 5 -12.61 -5.82 -9.32
CA PRO A 5 -13.89 -5.87 -10.04
C PRO A 5 -14.04 -7.08 -10.96
N GLY A 6 -15.29 -7.49 -11.16
CA GLY A 6 -15.64 -8.52 -12.13
C GLY A 6 -15.00 -9.89 -11.86
N SER A 7 -14.87 -10.26 -10.58
CA SER A 7 -14.22 -11.53 -10.18
C SER A 7 -12.79 -11.66 -10.74
N THR A 8 -12.01 -10.59 -10.59
CA THR A 8 -10.63 -10.54 -11.06
C THR A 8 -9.67 -10.50 -9.87
N LEU A 9 -8.62 -11.32 -9.91
CA LEU A 9 -7.50 -11.19 -8.98
C LEU A 9 -6.48 -10.21 -9.56
N TRP A 10 -6.11 -9.22 -8.76
CA TRP A 10 -5.10 -8.23 -9.12
C TRP A 10 -3.82 -8.46 -8.32
N ILE A 11 -2.70 -8.41 -9.03
CA ILE A 11 -1.37 -8.65 -8.49
C ILE A 11 -0.46 -7.53 -8.95
N TYR A 12 0.28 -6.95 -8.01
CA TYR A 12 1.32 -5.98 -8.28
C TYR A 12 2.66 -6.51 -7.77
N GLY A 13 3.73 -6.23 -8.52
CA GLY A 13 5.11 -6.49 -8.12
C GLY A 13 5.47 -7.98 -7.98
N GLY A 14 6.41 -8.25 -7.08
CA GLY A 14 6.96 -9.59 -6.84
C GLY A 14 8.38 -9.76 -7.36
N LEU A 15 8.89 -11.00 -7.27
CA LEU A 15 10.25 -11.36 -7.67
C LEU A 15 10.19 -12.46 -8.74
N SER A 16 10.79 -12.18 -9.90
CA SER A 16 10.98 -13.14 -10.98
C SER A 16 12.42 -13.60 -11.03
N LEU A 17 12.64 -14.92 -11.15
CA LEU A 17 13.97 -15.48 -11.37
C LEU A 17 14.62 -15.03 -12.69
N ARG A 18 13.81 -14.62 -13.68
CA ARG A 18 14.31 -14.18 -14.99
C ARG A 18 14.35 -12.66 -15.15
N LYS A 19 13.36 -11.96 -14.61
CA LYS A 19 13.18 -10.50 -14.78
C LYS A 19 13.63 -9.68 -13.57
N GLY A 20 13.99 -10.32 -12.44
CA GLY A 20 14.29 -9.63 -11.20
C GLY A 20 13.04 -9.09 -10.49
N ILE A 21 13.20 -8.01 -9.75
CA ILE A 21 12.09 -7.37 -9.01
C ILE A 21 11.14 -6.70 -10.02
N LEU A 22 9.84 -6.91 -9.83
CA LEU A 22 8.81 -6.43 -10.76
C LEU A 22 8.10 -5.18 -10.22
N ASN A 23 7.69 -4.29 -11.13
CA ASN A 23 6.75 -3.19 -10.89
C ASN A 23 5.47 -3.34 -11.72
N SER A 24 5.23 -4.53 -12.27
CA SER A 24 4.14 -4.78 -13.21
C SER A 24 2.86 -5.16 -12.47
N VAL A 25 1.74 -4.86 -13.11
CA VAL A 25 0.41 -5.28 -12.68
C VAL A 25 -0.06 -6.43 -13.57
N TYR A 26 -0.59 -7.46 -12.93
CA TYR A 26 -1.23 -8.60 -13.58
C TYR A 26 -2.66 -8.75 -13.08
N ARG A 27 -3.52 -9.22 -13.98
CA ARG A 27 -4.91 -9.55 -13.68
C ARG A 27 -5.18 -10.99 -14.05
N PHE A 28 -5.93 -11.70 -13.23
CA PHE A 28 -6.42 -13.03 -13.54
C PHE A 28 -7.94 -13.04 -13.45
N SER A 29 -8.61 -13.26 -14.58
CA SER A 29 -10.07 -13.43 -14.65
C SER A 29 -10.43 -14.80 -14.09
N LEU A 30 -11.26 -14.84 -13.05
CA LEU A 30 -11.76 -16.09 -12.47
C LEU A 30 -12.80 -16.76 -13.37
N SER A 31 -13.58 -15.98 -14.13
CA SER A 31 -14.59 -16.50 -15.07
C SER A 31 -13.92 -17.20 -16.25
N ASP A 32 -12.92 -16.56 -16.85
CA ASP A 32 -12.27 -17.07 -18.07
C ASP A 32 -11.04 -17.92 -17.77
N ARG A 33 -10.59 -17.93 -16.51
CA ARG A 33 -9.36 -18.58 -16.03
C ARG A 33 -8.13 -18.17 -16.85
N ARG A 34 -8.03 -16.89 -17.15
CA ARG A 34 -7.01 -16.32 -18.03
C ARG A 34 -6.30 -15.15 -17.37
N TRP A 35 -4.99 -15.10 -17.62
CA TRP A 35 -4.16 -13.96 -17.29
C TRP A 35 -4.34 -12.85 -18.34
N SER A 36 -4.34 -11.59 -17.88
CA SER A 36 -4.15 -10.46 -18.77
C SER A 36 -2.70 -10.40 -19.27
N ALA A 37 -2.49 -9.65 -20.34
CA ALA A 37 -1.14 -9.16 -20.65
C ALA A 37 -0.57 -8.38 -19.44
N GLU A 38 0.76 -8.40 -19.32
CA GLU A 38 1.49 -7.61 -18.33
C GLU A 38 1.22 -6.13 -18.57
N VAL A 39 0.71 -5.44 -17.54
CA VAL A 39 0.55 -3.99 -17.59
C VAL A 39 1.74 -3.37 -16.87
N ARG A 40 2.57 -2.65 -17.62
CA ARG A 40 3.62 -1.81 -17.04
C ARG A 40 3.09 -0.38 -16.93
N PRO A 41 3.29 0.28 -15.80
CA PRO A 41 2.89 1.67 -15.67
C PRO A 41 3.77 2.58 -16.54
N ASP A 42 3.14 3.46 -17.31
CA ASP A 42 3.81 4.48 -18.12
C ASP A 42 3.89 5.81 -17.34
N GLY A 43 4.70 5.86 -16.28
CA GLY A 43 4.92 7.10 -15.52
C GLY A 43 4.97 6.93 -14.01
N ARG A 44 4.23 7.79 -13.29
CA ARG A 44 4.23 7.88 -11.82
C ARG A 44 3.66 6.60 -11.21
N ALA A 45 4.52 5.72 -10.74
CA ALA A 45 4.15 4.44 -10.16
C ALA A 45 5.18 3.99 -9.11
N PRO A 46 4.80 3.07 -8.20
CA PRO A 46 5.74 2.58 -7.21
C PRO A 46 6.91 1.86 -7.86
N ARG A 47 8.11 2.08 -7.30
CA ARG A 47 9.31 1.30 -7.64
C ARG A 47 9.03 -0.19 -7.52
N ALA A 48 9.70 -0.96 -8.39
CA ALA A 48 9.64 -2.42 -8.38
C ALA A 48 9.90 -2.95 -6.96
N ARG A 49 8.99 -3.80 -6.48
CA ARG A 49 9.02 -4.27 -5.09
C ARG A 49 8.42 -5.66 -4.88
N TYR A 50 8.86 -6.33 -3.82
CA TYR A 50 8.30 -7.59 -3.32
C TYR A 50 8.17 -7.54 -1.77
N PHE A 51 7.49 -8.52 -1.16
CA PHE A 51 7.15 -8.49 0.28
C PHE A 51 6.48 -7.19 0.77
N HIS A 52 5.76 -6.50 -0.11
CA HIS A 52 4.91 -5.36 0.26
C HIS A 52 3.58 -5.85 0.83
N ALA A 53 2.94 -5.01 1.63
CA ALA A 53 1.55 -5.22 2.02
C ALA A 53 0.61 -4.68 0.93
N VAL A 54 -0.54 -5.31 0.76
CA VAL A 54 -1.55 -4.89 -0.20
C VAL A 54 -2.95 -5.16 0.31
N ALA A 55 -3.85 -4.21 0.10
CA ALA A 55 -5.26 -4.29 0.49
C ALA A 55 -6.15 -3.65 -0.58
N THR A 56 -7.46 -3.90 -0.53
CA THR A 56 -8.45 -3.27 -1.40
C THR A 56 -9.50 -2.54 -0.57
N SER A 57 -10.00 -1.42 -1.09
CA SER A 57 -11.09 -0.63 -0.49
C SER A 57 -12.46 -1.33 -0.51
N GLY A 58 -12.53 -2.53 -1.09
CA GLY A 58 -13.79 -3.22 -1.38
C GLY A 58 -14.51 -2.64 -2.62
N PRO A 59 -15.69 -3.17 -2.96
CA PRO A 59 -16.33 -2.99 -4.27
C PRO A 59 -16.79 -1.56 -4.60
N ALA A 60 -16.84 -0.66 -3.61
CA ALA A 60 -17.39 0.68 -3.78
C ALA A 60 -16.37 1.68 -4.34
N LEU A 61 -15.07 1.41 -4.15
CA LEU A 61 -13.99 2.35 -4.44
C LEU A 61 -12.94 1.77 -5.40
N ASP A 62 -12.97 0.45 -5.65
CA ASP A 62 -12.12 -0.25 -6.63
C ASP A 62 -10.66 0.22 -6.62
N THR A 63 -10.11 0.39 -5.42
CA THR A 63 -8.76 0.90 -5.22
C THR A 63 -7.92 -0.17 -4.54
N MET A 64 -6.75 -0.47 -5.12
CA MET A 64 -5.72 -1.24 -4.47
C MET A 64 -4.76 -0.31 -3.73
N TYR A 65 -4.50 -0.61 -2.47
CA TYR A 65 -3.50 0.06 -1.65
C TYR A 65 -2.24 -0.79 -1.55
N VAL A 66 -1.07 -0.19 -1.72
CA VAL A 66 0.24 -0.83 -1.60
C VAL A 66 1.07 -0.07 -0.58
N ALA A 67 1.61 -0.78 0.41
CA ALA A 67 2.41 -0.17 1.48
C ALA A 67 3.76 -0.88 1.62
N GLY A 68 4.83 -0.08 1.60
CA GLY A 68 6.20 -0.51 1.84
C GLY A 68 6.69 -1.64 0.93
N GLY A 69 7.47 -2.57 1.50
CA GLY A 69 8.10 -3.70 0.81
C GLY A 69 9.58 -3.50 0.53
N LEU A 70 10.21 -4.50 -0.08
CA LEU A 70 11.62 -4.46 -0.49
C LEU A 70 11.75 -4.04 -1.94
N THR A 71 12.54 -3.00 -2.16
CA THR A 71 12.94 -2.49 -3.48
C THR A 71 14.42 -2.77 -3.72
N ASP A 72 14.91 -2.45 -4.91
CA ASP A 72 16.33 -2.37 -5.22
C ASP A 72 17.10 -1.30 -4.41
N SER A 73 16.40 -0.35 -3.78
CA SER A 73 16.99 0.65 -2.88
C SER A 73 16.85 0.34 -1.39
N GLY A 74 16.33 -0.84 -1.03
CA GLY A 74 16.07 -1.23 0.35
C GLY A 74 14.59 -1.20 0.72
N VAL A 75 14.31 -1.11 2.03
CA VAL A 75 12.95 -1.12 2.57
C VAL A 75 12.25 0.19 2.23
N ALA A 76 11.13 0.10 1.51
CA ALA A 76 10.31 1.26 1.20
C ALA A 76 9.37 1.59 2.36
N SER A 77 9.16 2.88 2.59
CA SER A 77 8.23 3.44 3.60
C SER A 77 7.11 4.27 2.96
N ASP A 78 6.94 4.14 1.65
CA ASP A 78 5.95 4.86 0.85
C ASP A 78 4.60 4.12 0.80
N PHE A 79 3.58 4.83 0.34
CA PHE A 79 2.22 4.35 0.20
C PHE A 79 1.67 4.71 -1.17
N TRP A 80 1.00 3.77 -1.82
CA TRP A 80 0.53 3.92 -3.20
C TRP A 80 -0.88 3.40 -3.36
N LEU A 81 -1.62 4.05 -4.26
CA LEU A 81 -2.98 3.71 -4.64
C LEU A 81 -2.99 3.39 -6.14
N LEU A 82 -3.65 2.31 -6.51
CA LEU A 82 -3.96 1.97 -7.90
C LEU A 82 -5.48 1.98 -8.08
N ASP A 83 -5.97 2.87 -8.93
CA ASP A 83 -7.34 2.84 -9.44
C ASP A 83 -7.48 1.61 -10.35
N LEU A 84 -8.32 0.65 -9.96
CA LEU A 84 -8.50 -0.59 -10.71
C LEU A 84 -9.37 -0.43 -11.96
N ALA A 85 -10.16 0.64 -12.06
CA ALA A 85 -10.95 0.94 -13.24
C ALA A 85 -10.06 1.53 -14.36
N ASN A 86 -9.18 2.47 -14.00
CA ASN A 86 -8.35 3.20 -14.95
C ASN A 86 -6.90 2.67 -15.04
N ALA A 87 -6.49 1.80 -14.12
CA ALA A 87 -5.11 1.32 -13.97
C ALA A 87 -4.09 2.46 -13.74
N GLU A 88 -4.51 3.51 -13.04
CA GLU A 88 -3.69 4.68 -12.75
C GLU A 88 -3.16 4.68 -11.31
N TRP A 89 -1.89 5.02 -11.17
CA TRP A 89 -1.19 5.08 -9.89
C TRP A 89 -1.17 6.49 -9.32
N THR A 90 -1.45 6.59 -8.03
CA THR A 90 -1.24 7.81 -7.24
C THR A 90 -0.42 7.47 -6.01
N GLU A 91 0.62 8.26 -5.74
CA GLU A 91 1.35 8.17 -4.47
C GLU A 91 0.50 8.80 -3.39
N GLY A 92 0.23 8.05 -2.33
CA GLY A 92 -0.53 8.54 -1.19
C GLY A 92 0.37 9.27 -0.20
N GLU A 93 -0.20 10.25 0.49
CA GLU A 93 0.48 10.92 1.58
C GLU A 93 0.42 10.09 2.85
N VAL A 94 1.55 9.96 3.54
CA VAL A 94 1.64 9.31 4.85
C VAL A 94 1.72 10.40 5.91
N HIS A 95 0.68 10.49 6.73
CA HIS A 95 0.61 11.40 7.87
C HIS A 95 0.75 10.61 9.17
N TRP A 96 1.48 11.17 10.11
CA TRP A 96 1.64 10.63 11.45
C TRP A 96 0.57 11.21 12.36
N LEU A 97 -0.04 10.37 13.17
CA LEU A 97 -1.02 10.81 14.15
C LEU A 97 -0.35 10.89 15.51
N VAL A 98 -0.43 12.06 16.15
CA VAL A 98 0.10 12.31 17.49
C VAL A 98 -0.97 12.95 18.37
N TRP A 99 -0.89 12.71 19.67
CA TRP A 99 -1.73 13.42 20.64
C TRP A 99 -1.07 14.76 20.98
N ASP A 100 -1.85 15.85 20.94
CA ASP A 100 -1.40 17.15 21.42
C ASP A 100 -1.48 17.27 22.95
N GLN A 101 -1.12 18.45 23.48
CA GLN A 101 -1.09 18.72 24.92
C GLN A 101 -2.49 18.71 25.56
N ASP A 102 -3.53 18.89 24.76
CA ASP A 102 -4.93 18.93 25.16
C ASP A 102 -5.62 17.56 24.96
N GLY A 103 -4.87 16.55 24.48
CA GLY A 103 -5.37 15.21 24.24
C GLY A 103 -6.16 15.06 22.93
N ALA A 104 -6.00 15.96 21.97
CA ALA A 104 -6.57 15.83 20.64
C ALA A 104 -5.62 15.10 19.68
N LEU A 105 -6.17 14.35 18.73
CA LEU A 105 -5.40 13.65 17.70
C LEU A 105 -5.12 14.61 16.54
N ILE A 106 -3.85 14.89 16.26
CA ILE A 106 -3.42 15.78 15.18
C ILE A 106 -2.53 15.04 14.17
N MET A 107 -2.59 15.47 12.91
CA MET A 107 -1.76 14.93 11.81
C MET A 107 -0.44 15.72 11.68
N THR A 108 0.68 15.02 11.52
CA THR A 108 2.01 15.60 11.31
C THR A 108 2.70 14.97 10.09
N GLY A 109 3.51 15.75 9.38
CA GLY A 109 4.24 15.28 8.19
C GLY A 109 5.49 14.43 8.47
N ALA A 110 5.84 14.21 9.74
CA ALA A 110 7.00 13.42 10.15
C ALA A 110 6.65 12.57 11.38
N PRO A 111 7.27 11.38 11.54
CA PRO A 111 7.06 10.56 12.72
C PRO A 111 7.49 11.32 13.96
N PRO A 112 6.82 11.11 15.11
CA PRO A 112 7.35 11.59 16.37
C PRO A 112 8.77 11.01 16.55
N ALA A 113 9.70 11.84 17.02
CA ALA A 113 11.04 11.37 17.36
C ALA A 113 10.91 10.13 18.26
N PRO A 114 11.71 9.07 18.04
CA PRO A 114 11.61 7.85 18.83
C PRO A 114 11.72 8.23 20.31
N LEU A 115 10.59 8.18 21.00
CA LEU A 115 10.55 8.32 22.43
C LEU A 115 11.29 7.10 22.97
N GLY A 116 12.52 7.29 23.44
CA GLY A 116 13.22 6.27 24.21
C GLY A 116 12.28 5.80 25.32
N TRP A 117 11.71 4.60 25.15
CA TRP A 117 10.90 3.85 26.12
C TRP A 117 9.74 4.58 26.83
N ALA A 118 9.18 5.69 26.33
CA ALA A 118 8.15 6.44 27.07
C ALA A 118 6.90 5.59 27.36
N ARG A 119 6.79 5.23 28.63
CA ARG A 119 5.79 4.42 29.30
C ARG A 119 4.38 4.93 28.99
N TRP A 120 3.60 4.16 28.22
CA TRP A 120 2.16 4.35 28.19
C TRP A 120 1.63 4.10 29.61
N SER A 121 1.14 5.16 30.25
CA SER A 121 0.30 5.05 31.45
C SER A 121 -1.14 5.26 31.00
N PRO A 122 -2.05 4.30 31.19
CA PRO A 122 -3.47 4.57 30.93
C PRO A 122 -3.93 5.74 31.82
N PRO A 123 -4.89 6.56 31.37
CA PRO A 123 -5.55 7.51 32.25
C PRO A 123 -6.15 6.77 33.44
N PRO A 124 -6.13 7.34 34.67
CA PRO A 124 -6.74 6.70 35.81
C PRO A 124 -8.23 6.49 35.51
N LEU A 125 -8.69 5.24 35.62
CA LEU A 125 -10.10 4.92 35.64
C LEU A 125 -10.69 5.60 36.88
N GLY A 126 -11.39 6.71 36.67
CA GLY A 126 -12.22 7.31 37.70
C GLY A 126 -13.37 6.35 38.00
N TRP A 127 -13.55 6.03 39.28
CA TRP A 127 -14.80 5.52 39.83
C TRP A 127 -15.63 6.69 40.33
#